data_AF-A0A3A4NAK1-F1
#
_entry.id   AF-A0A3A4NAK1-F1
#
_cell.length_a   1.000
_cell.length_b   1.000
_cell.length_c   1.000
_cell.angle_alpha   90.00
_cell.angle_beta   90.00
_cell.angle_gamma   90.00
#
_symmetry.space_group_name_H-M   'P 1'
#
loop_
_entity.id
_entity.type
_entity.pdbx_description
1 polymer ?
#
loop_
_entity_poly.entity_id
_entity_poly.type
_entity_poly.pdbx_seq_one_letter_code
_entity_poly.pdbx_strand_id
1 'polypeptide(L)'
;MGEINNSLAELTLPQKLILMEALWDELAKSESELESPDWHESILKDREKALAAGKATISDWEEAKERIRRRWKSVNEASFLFPVKCNDLCDILRNKYRIRNETMTQSTITDKGQTTVPVQVRKAMNLKPHQKVQWEIQPDGSAVVRPQISALELFGSLKSDVPFPGIHEEK
;
A
#
# COMPACT_ATOMS: atom_id res chain seq x y z
N MET A 1 -27.41 5.43 -20.33
CA MET A 1 -26.42 5.41 -19.23
C MET A 1 -26.33 4.01 -18.60
N GLY A 2 -26.07 2.96 -19.40
CA GLY A 2 -26.13 1.56 -18.90
C GLY A 2 -25.19 0.56 -19.56
N GLU A 3 -24.44 0.93 -20.60
CA GLU A 3 -23.65 -0.04 -21.38
C GLU A 3 -22.16 -0.08 -21.00
N ILE A 4 -21.61 0.98 -20.40
CA ILE A 4 -20.17 1.05 -20.06
C ILE A 4 -19.80 0.10 -18.91
N ASN A 5 -20.73 -0.14 -17.98
CA ASN A 5 -20.43 -0.81 -16.72
C ASN A 5 -20.19 -2.33 -16.89
N ASN A 6 -20.89 -2.97 -17.82
CA ASN A 6 -20.75 -4.41 -18.06
C ASN A 6 -19.44 -4.75 -18.77
N SER A 7 -19.00 -3.92 -19.72
CA SER A 7 -17.76 -4.14 -20.48
C SER A 7 -16.50 -3.97 -19.62
N LEU A 8 -16.55 -3.10 -18.60
CA LEU A 8 -15.44 -2.91 -17.65
C LEU A 8 -15.21 -4.11 -16.73
N ALA A 9 -16.24 -4.92 -16.48
CA ALA A 9 -16.14 -6.09 -15.61
C ALA A 9 -15.29 -7.21 -16.24
N GLU A 10 -15.35 -7.34 -17.57
CA GLU A 10 -14.70 -8.38 -18.36
C GLU A 10 -13.20 -8.14 -18.60
N LEU A 11 -12.73 -6.90 -18.42
CA LEU A 11 -11.32 -6.55 -18.60
C LEU A 11 -10.43 -7.16 -17.52
N THR A 12 -9.23 -7.58 -17.90
CA THR A 12 -8.17 -7.95 -16.96
C THR A 12 -7.62 -6.72 -16.24
N LEU A 13 -7.02 -6.89 -15.06
CA LEU A 13 -6.45 -5.78 -14.28
C LEU A 13 -5.47 -4.91 -15.09
N PRO A 14 -4.52 -5.48 -15.88
CA PRO A 14 -3.65 -4.66 -16.74
C PRO A 14 -4.41 -3.84 -17.78
N GLN A 15 -5.44 -4.41 -18.40
CA GLN A 15 -6.27 -3.70 -19.38
C GLN A 15 -7.06 -2.56 -18.74
N LYS A 16 -7.58 -2.76 -17.53
CA LYS A 16 -8.26 -1.69 -16.78
C LYS A 16 -7.32 -0.55 -16.45
N LEU A 17 -6.07 -0.85 -16.09
CA LEU A 17 -5.07 0.18 -15.78
C LEU A 17 -4.69 1.00 -17.02
N ILE A 18 -4.47 0.34 -18.16
CA ILE A 18 -4.17 1.02 -19.44
C ILE A 18 -5.37 1.89 -19.87
N LEU A 19 -6.59 1.37 -19.73
CA LEU A 19 -7.79 2.13 -20.06
C LEU A 19 -7.95 3.35 -19.16
N MET A 20 -7.68 3.21 -17.86
CA MET A 20 -7.71 4.32 -16.90
C MET A 20 -6.70 5.41 -17.27
N GLU A 21 -5.49 5.03 -17.68
CA GLU A 21 -4.46 5.97 -18.14
C GLU A 21 -4.90 6.71 -19.43
N ALA A 22 -5.44 5.98 -20.40
CA ALA A 22 -5.92 6.58 -21.66
C ALA A 22 -7.09 7.55 -21.43
N LEU A 23 -8.03 7.20 -20.55
CA LEU A 23 -9.14 8.08 -20.19
C LEU A 23 -8.64 9.32 -19.45
N TRP A 24 -7.66 9.15 -18.54
CA TRP A 24 -7.07 10.25 -17.82
C TRP A 24 -6.36 11.23 -18.76
N ASP A 25 -5.61 10.74 -19.75
CA ASP A 25 -4.95 11.55 -20.76
C ASP A 25 -5.94 12.31 -21.66
N GLU A 26 -7.12 11.75 -21.92
CA GLU A 26 -8.18 12.40 -22.67
C GLU A 26 -8.84 13.51 -21.86
N LEU A 27 -9.21 13.23 -20.61
CA LEU A 27 -9.81 14.21 -19.69
C LEU A 27 -8.84 15.35 -19.36
N ALA A 28 -7.55 15.07 -19.25
CA ALA A 28 -6.53 16.09 -19.00
C ALA A 28 -6.40 17.12 -20.14
N LYS A 29 -6.91 16.82 -21.34
CA LYS A 29 -6.89 17.77 -22.47
C LYS A 29 -8.02 18.80 -22.43
N SER A 30 -9.10 18.54 -21.69
CA SER A 30 -10.25 19.44 -21.54
C SER A 30 -10.26 20.14 -20.18
N GLU A 31 -9.10 20.66 -19.76
CA GLU A 31 -8.91 21.37 -18.48
C GLU A 31 -9.89 22.56 -18.28
N SER A 32 -10.36 23.18 -19.37
CA SER A 32 -11.26 24.33 -19.31
C SER A 32 -12.74 24.00 -19.08
N GLU A 33 -13.16 22.74 -19.17
CA GLU A 33 -14.57 22.35 -18.98
C GLU A 33 -14.93 22.10 -17.51
N LEU A 34 -13.93 22.00 -16.62
CA LEU A 34 -14.13 21.74 -15.20
C LEU A 34 -13.80 22.97 -14.37
N GLU A 35 -14.82 23.60 -13.78
CA GLU A 35 -14.62 24.65 -12.81
C GLU A 35 -14.03 24.07 -11.51
N SER A 36 -12.99 24.73 -10.98
CA SER A 36 -12.46 24.38 -9.67
C SER A 36 -13.52 24.67 -8.60
N PRO A 37 -13.75 23.77 -7.62
CA PRO A 37 -14.66 24.03 -6.52
C PRO A 37 -14.33 25.32 -5.75
N ASP A 38 -15.34 26.01 -5.21
CA ASP A 38 -15.18 27.30 -4.51
C ASP A 38 -14.17 27.25 -3.35
N TRP A 39 -14.05 26.11 -2.67
CA TRP A 39 -13.10 25.93 -1.58
C TRP A 39 -11.64 25.87 -2.06
N HIS A 40 -11.40 25.49 -3.31
CA HIS A 40 -10.06 25.29 -3.85
C HIS A 40 -9.25 26.60 -3.82
N GLU A 41 -9.88 27.71 -4.23
CA GLU A 41 -9.25 29.03 -4.23
C GLU A 41 -8.84 29.46 -2.81
N SER A 42 -9.71 29.24 -1.83
CA SER A 42 -9.44 29.60 -0.44
C SER A 42 -8.21 28.87 0.12
N ILE A 43 -8.07 27.57 -0.18
CA ILE A 43 -6.92 26.77 0.25
C ILE A 43 -5.63 27.21 -0.43
N LEU A 44 -5.67 27.57 -1.72
CA LEU A 44 -4.49 28.08 -2.44
C LEU A 44 -4.01 29.40 -1.83
N LYS A 45 -4.94 30.33 -1.55
CA LYS A 45 -4.62 31.62 -0.89
C LYS A 45 -4.03 31.41 0.50
N ASP A 46 -4.56 30.47 1.27
CA ASP A 46 -4.04 30.16 2.61
C ASP A 46 -2.65 29.53 2.56
N ARG A 47 -2.40 28.63 1.61
CA ARG A 47 -1.07 28.03 1.39
C ARG A 47 -0.05 29.07 0.92
N GLU A 48 -0.44 29.97 0.02
CA GLU A 48 0.42 31.07 -0.43
C GLU A 48 0.79 32.01 0.73
N LYS A 49 -0.18 32.39 1.57
CA LYS A 49 0.08 33.17 2.78
C LYS A 49 0.99 32.43 3.76
N ALA A 50 0.80 31.12 3.95
CA ALA A 50 1.65 30.31 4.82
C ALA A 50 3.08 30.23 4.30
N LEU A 51 3.26 30.15 2.98
CA LEU A 51 4.56 30.19 2.33
C LEU A 51 5.22 31.57 2.50
N ALA A 52 4.51 32.66 2.24
CA ALA A 52 4.99 34.02 2.44
C ALA A 52 5.36 34.33 3.91
N ALA A 53 4.62 33.73 4.86
CA ALA A 53 4.90 33.82 6.28
C ALA A 53 6.03 32.88 6.76
N GLY A 54 6.66 32.11 5.87
CA GLY A 54 7.72 31.16 6.19
C GLY A 54 7.27 29.92 6.98
N LYS A 55 5.95 29.69 7.09
CA LYS A 55 5.35 28.53 7.80
C LYS A 55 5.29 27.27 6.95
N ALA A 56 5.44 27.39 5.62
CA ALA A 56 5.52 26.28 4.68
C ALA A 56 6.86 26.31 3.94
N THR A 57 7.46 25.15 3.73
CA THR A 57 8.72 25.00 3.00
C THR A 57 8.45 24.37 1.64
N ILE A 58 8.97 24.98 0.57
CA ILE A 58 9.03 24.34 -0.74
C ILE A 58 10.18 23.33 -0.72
N SER A 59 9.91 22.12 -1.18
CA SER A 59 10.93 21.10 -1.43
C SER A 59 10.89 20.73 -2.90
N ASP A 60 12.04 20.40 -3.47
CA ASP A 60 12.11 19.84 -4.82
C ASP A 60 11.28 18.55 -4.91
N TRP A 61 10.75 18.25 -6.10
CA TRP A 61 9.86 17.09 -6.30
C TRP A 61 10.57 15.75 -6.04
N GLU A 62 11.82 15.61 -6.47
CA GLU A 62 12.59 14.39 -6.22
C GLU A 62 12.98 14.30 -4.74
N GLU A 63 13.29 15.42 -4.09
CA GLU A 63 13.50 15.45 -2.64
C GLU A 63 12.25 15.07 -1.85
N ALA A 64 11.07 15.55 -2.26
CA ALA A 64 9.79 15.21 -1.65
C ALA A 64 9.48 13.72 -1.80
N LYS A 65 9.66 13.15 -3.01
CA LYS A 65 9.53 11.70 -3.25
C LYS A 65 10.47 10.91 -2.37
N GLU A 66 11.73 11.31 -2.29
CA GLU A 66 12.72 10.59 -1.50
C GLU A 66 12.43 10.69 0.00
N ARG A 67 11.92 11.83 0.47
CA ARG A 67 11.43 11.99 1.84
C ARG A 67 10.26 11.06 2.14
N ILE A 68 9.28 10.97 1.24
CA ILE A 68 8.15 10.04 1.39
C ILE A 68 8.66 8.60 1.38
N ARG A 69 9.48 8.21 0.40
CA ARG A 69 10.09 6.87 0.35
C ARG A 69 10.86 6.55 1.62
N ARG A 70 11.65 7.49 2.16
CA ARG A 70 12.35 7.33 3.44
C ARG A 70 11.40 7.20 4.63
N ARG A 71 10.32 7.97 4.69
CA ARG A 71 9.29 7.83 5.74
C ARG A 71 8.58 6.47 5.67
N TRP A 72 8.28 5.99 4.47
CA TRP A 72 7.70 4.66 4.26
C TRP A 72 8.70 3.55 4.58
N LYS A 73 9.97 3.73 4.19
CA LYS A 73 11.05 2.83 4.58
C LYS A 73 11.22 2.83 6.08
N SER A 74 11.30 3.96 6.77
CA SER A 74 11.49 3.99 8.24
C SER A 74 10.31 3.45 9.03
N VAL A 75 9.07 3.59 8.54
CA VAL A 75 7.90 2.93 9.14
C VAL A 75 7.95 1.40 8.95
N ASN A 76 8.52 0.92 7.83
CA ASN A 76 8.72 -0.51 7.55
C ASN A 76 10.07 -1.08 8.08
N GLU A 77 11.08 -0.24 8.28
CA GLU A 77 12.45 -0.52 8.73
C GLU A 77 12.63 -0.26 10.23
N ALA A 78 11.66 0.37 10.91
CA ALA A 78 11.54 0.24 12.36
C ALA A 78 11.30 -1.24 12.79
N SER A 79 11.03 -2.14 11.83
CA SER A 79 11.10 -3.59 12.02
C SER A 79 12.44 -4.23 11.58
N PHE A 80 13.38 -3.47 10.98
CA PHE A 80 14.59 -3.97 10.32
C PHE A 80 15.75 -2.97 10.45
N LEU A 81 16.31 -2.82 11.65
CA LEU A 81 17.57 -2.11 11.84
C LEU A 81 18.75 -3.08 11.71
N PHE A 82 19.30 -3.25 10.51
CA PHE A 82 20.69 -3.67 10.33
C PHE A 82 21.32 -2.95 9.12
N PRO A 83 22.52 -2.36 9.26
CA PRO A 83 23.17 -1.66 8.16
C PRO A 83 23.97 -2.68 7.36
N VAL A 84 23.79 -2.71 6.04
CA VAL A 84 24.81 -3.31 5.17
C VAL A 84 25.07 -2.35 4.02
N LYS A 85 26.31 -1.86 3.97
CA LYS A 85 26.83 -1.04 2.88
C LYS A 85 26.88 -1.91 1.61
N CYS A 86 26.44 -1.34 0.50
CA CYS A 86 26.51 -1.94 -0.83
C CYS A 86 27.95 -2.33 -1.19
N ASN A 87 28.22 -3.63 -1.30
CA ASN A 87 29.02 -4.22 -2.39
C ASN A 87 28.93 -5.75 -2.53
N ASP A 88 27.82 -6.39 -2.14
CA ASP A 88 27.63 -7.85 -2.28
C ASP A 88 26.34 -8.20 -3.07
N LEU A 89 26.24 -7.71 -4.32
CA LEU A 89 25.10 -8.03 -5.20
C LEU A 89 24.97 -9.53 -5.51
N CYS A 90 26.02 -10.34 -5.30
CA CYS A 90 25.99 -11.78 -5.53
C CYS A 90 25.59 -12.62 -4.29
N ASP A 91 25.67 -12.08 -3.07
CA ASP A 91 25.27 -12.81 -1.85
C ASP A 91 23.84 -12.47 -1.39
N ILE A 92 23.27 -11.34 -1.82
CA ILE A 92 21.88 -10.95 -1.50
C ILE A 92 20.86 -11.89 -2.16
N LEU A 93 21.14 -12.40 -3.37
CA LEU A 93 20.26 -13.36 -4.03
C LEU A 93 20.38 -14.78 -3.44
N ARG A 94 21.50 -15.11 -2.79
CA ARG A 94 21.69 -16.40 -2.11
C ARG A 94 21.12 -16.39 -0.68
N ASN A 95 21.11 -15.23 -0.02
CA ASN A 95 20.72 -15.12 1.39
C ASN A 95 19.23 -14.75 1.62
N LYS A 96 18.47 -14.38 0.56
CA LYS A 96 16.99 -14.25 0.65
C LYS A 96 16.29 -15.59 0.91
N TYR A 97 16.98 -16.70 0.61
CA TYR A 97 16.54 -18.07 0.90
C TYR A 97 17.30 -18.71 2.07
N ARG A 98 17.92 -17.93 2.97
CA ARG A 98 18.32 -18.47 4.27
C ARG A 98 17.17 -18.33 5.25
N ILE A 99 16.13 -19.14 5.02
CA ILE A 99 15.30 -19.63 6.11
C ILE A 99 16.29 -20.19 7.12
N ARG A 100 16.45 -19.53 8.27
CA ARG A 100 17.02 -20.20 9.43
C ARG A 100 16.08 -21.38 9.68
N ASN A 101 16.50 -22.53 9.19
CA ASN A 101 15.97 -23.83 9.54
C ASN A 101 16.22 -24.01 11.02
N GLU A 102 15.33 -23.44 11.84
CA GLU A 102 15.34 -23.66 13.28
C GLU A 102 13.93 -23.50 13.83
N THR A 103 13.05 -24.35 13.32
CA THR A 103 12.45 -25.45 14.07
C THR A 103 11.36 -26.05 13.19
N MET A 104 11.41 -27.35 12.91
CA MET A 104 10.37 -28.02 12.13
C MET A 104 9.04 -28.00 12.91
N THR A 105 8.23 -26.97 12.72
CA THR A 105 6.82 -26.97 13.13
C THR A 105 6.00 -27.76 12.11
N GLN A 106 6.16 -29.09 12.12
CA GLN A 106 5.29 -29.99 11.37
C GLN A 106 3.89 -29.97 12.00
N SER A 107 2.86 -29.82 11.17
CA SER A 107 1.45 -29.88 11.58
C SER A 107 0.78 -31.05 10.87
N THR A 108 0.17 -31.97 11.62
CA THR A 108 -0.61 -33.07 11.04
C THR A 108 -1.94 -32.55 10.53
N ILE A 109 -2.27 -32.91 9.28
CA ILE A 109 -3.60 -32.65 8.73
C ILE A 109 -4.58 -33.65 9.35
N THR A 110 -5.68 -33.15 9.91
CA THR A 110 -6.75 -34.01 10.42
C THR A 110 -7.53 -34.66 9.26
N ASP A 111 -8.32 -35.69 9.51
CA ASP A 111 -9.17 -36.36 8.50
C ASP A 111 -10.14 -35.39 7.79
N LYS A 112 -10.42 -34.25 8.41
CA LYS A 112 -11.26 -33.17 7.86
C LYS A 112 -10.48 -32.12 7.07
N GLY A 113 -9.19 -32.32 6.83
CA GLY A 113 -8.34 -31.36 6.12
C GLY A 113 -7.90 -30.14 6.95
N GLN A 114 -8.18 -30.12 8.25
CA GLN A 114 -7.80 -28.98 9.11
C GLN A 114 -6.34 -29.14 9.56
N THR A 115 -5.59 -28.05 9.50
CA THR A 115 -4.25 -27.96 10.09
C THR A 115 -4.23 -26.87 11.17
N THR A 116 -3.61 -27.18 12.30
CA THR A 116 -3.40 -26.17 13.36
C THR A 116 -2.13 -25.40 13.06
N VAL A 117 -2.26 -24.08 12.85
CA VAL A 117 -1.10 -23.18 12.70
C VAL A 117 -0.39 -23.03 14.06
N PRO A 118 0.87 -23.49 14.19
CA PRO A 118 1.60 -23.44 15.46
C PRO A 118 1.83 -22.01 15.95
N VAL A 119 2.01 -21.86 17.27
CA VAL A 119 2.08 -20.54 17.93
C VAL A 119 3.21 -19.67 17.38
N GLN A 120 4.35 -20.28 17.05
CA GLN A 120 5.50 -19.61 16.44
C GLN A 120 5.14 -19.00 15.10
N VAL A 121 4.43 -19.76 14.25
CA VAL A 121 3.99 -19.31 12.92
C VAL A 121 2.90 -18.24 13.05
N ARG A 122 1.95 -18.39 13.99
CA ARG A 122 0.93 -17.38 14.26
C ARG A 122 1.52 -16.04 14.67
N LYS A 123 2.53 -16.05 15.56
CA LYS A 123 3.23 -14.85 16.02
C LYS A 123 4.06 -14.21 14.90
N ALA A 124 4.74 -15.03 14.09
CA ALA A 124 5.51 -14.54 12.95
C ALA A 124 4.63 -13.91 11.86
N MET A 125 3.44 -14.48 11.61
CA MET A 125 2.45 -13.93 10.67
C MET A 125 1.56 -12.83 11.28
N ASN A 126 1.77 -12.47 12.55
CA ASN A 126 0.95 -11.50 13.31
C ASN A 126 -0.57 -11.76 13.21
N LEU A 127 -0.97 -13.03 13.22
CA LEU A 127 -2.36 -13.44 13.03
C LEU A 127 -3.18 -13.32 14.31
N LYS A 128 -4.33 -12.63 14.21
CA LYS A 128 -5.35 -12.57 15.27
C LYS A 128 -6.31 -13.77 15.19
N PRO A 129 -6.93 -14.18 16.31
CA PRO A 129 -8.02 -15.16 16.27
C PRO A 129 -9.15 -14.71 15.33
N HIS A 130 -9.71 -15.63 14.55
CA HIS A 130 -10.76 -15.38 13.54
C HIS A 130 -10.33 -14.56 12.30
N GLN A 131 -9.02 -14.35 12.11
CA GLN A 131 -8.50 -13.71 10.90
C GLN A 131 -8.47 -14.67 9.72
N LYS A 132 -8.91 -14.20 8.55
CA LYS A 132 -8.88 -14.97 7.30
C LYS A 132 -7.45 -15.02 6.75
N VAL A 133 -7.12 -16.12 6.08
CA VAL A 133 -5.86 -16.32 5.35
C VAL A 133 -6.17 -16.72 3.92
N GLN A 134 -5.36 -16.24 2.98
CA GLN A 134 -5.42 -16.57 1.58
C GLN A 134 -4.38 -17.65 1.26
N TRP A 135 -4.77 -18.61 0.44
CA TRP A 135 -3.90 -19.69 -0.02
C TRP A 135 -3.62 -19.50 -1.51
N GLU A 136 -2.35 -19.62 -1.88
CA GLU A 136 -1.87 -19.56 -3.25
C GLU A 136 -1.04 -20.81 -3.53
N ILE A 137 -1.45 -21.60 -4.52
CA ILE A 137 -0.73 -22.81 -4.91
C ILE A 137 0.25 -22.43 -6.01
N GLN A 138 1.53 -22.66 -5.77
CA GLN A 138 2.58 -22.45 -6.76
C GLN A 138 2.66 -23.65 -7.73
N PRO A 139 3.19 -23.46 -8.95
CA PRO A 139 3.33 -24.53 -9.95
C PRO A 139 4.21 -25.71 -9.51
N ASP A 140 5.07 -25.50 -8.52
CA ASP A 140 5.93 -26.52 -7.91
C ASP A 140 5.18 -27.44 -6.91
N GLY A 141 3.89 -27.20 -6.70
CA GLY A 141 3.07 -27.93 -5.73
C GLY A 141 3.19 -27.42 -4.30
N SER A 142 3.95 -26.35 -4.05
CA SER A 142 3.99 -25.70 -2.73
C SER A 142 2.80 -24.76 -2.54
N ALA A 143 2.32 -24.63 -1.30
CA ALA A 143 1.24 -23.71 -0.95
C ALA A 143 1.78 -22.54 -0.11
N VAL A 144 1.48 -21.32 -0.51
CA VAL A 144 1.81 -20.09 0.22
C VAL A 144 0.58 -19.61 0.96
N VAL A 145 0.74 -19.34 2.26
CA VAL A 145 -0.31 -18.77 3.12
C VAL A 145 -0.04 -17.30 3.36
N ARG A 146 -1.01 -16.43 3.05
CA ARG A 146 -0.92 -14.99 3.28
C ARG A 146 -2.02 -14.52 4.25
N PRO A 147 -1.70 -13.70 5.26
CA PRO A 147 -2.72 -13.11 6.12
C PRO A 147 -3.58 -12.11 5.33
N GLN A 148 -4.90 -12.17 5.52
CA GLN A 148 -5.79 -11.13 5.01
C GLN A 148 -5.83 -9.99 6.02
N ILE A 149 -5.15 -8.88 5.69
CA ILE A 149 -5.16 -7.66 6.49
C ILE A 149 -6.54 -7.02 6.33
N SER A 150 -7.21 -6.71 7.44
CA SER A 150 -8.50 -6.00 7.36
C SER A 150 -8.25 -4.52 7.04
N ALA A 151 -9.12 -3.88 6.25
CA ALA A 151 -8.96 -2.46 5.92
C ALA A 151 -8.90 -1.56 7.16
N LEU A 152 -9.52 -1.98 8.26
CA LEU A 152 -9.47 -1.31 9.57
C LEU A 152 -8.06 -1.30 10.20
N GLU A 153 -7.19 -2.25 9.87
CA GLU A 153 -5.79 -2.28 10.32
C GLU A 153 -4.89 -1.29 9.56
N LEU A 154 -5.36 -0.81 8.40
CA LEU A 154 -4.69 0.26 7.64
C LEU A 154 -5.11 1.67 8.12
N PHE A 155 -6.18 1.76 8.91
CA PHE A 155 -6.70 3.02 9.42
C PHE A 155 -5.67 3.69 10.33
N GLY A 156 -5.26 4.92 9.98
CA GLY A 156 -4.27 5.70 10.74
C GLY A 156 -2.79 5.34 10.47
N SER A 157 -2.50 4.37 9.58
CA SER A 157 -1.13 4.11 9.11
C SER A 157 -0.57 5.30 8.32
N LEU A 158 -1.44 5.98 7.58
CA LEU A 158 -1.18 7.27 6.96
C LEU A 158 -1.59 8.39 7.93
N LYS A 159 -0.65 8.87 8.73
CA LYS A 159 -0.84 10.10 9.51
C LYS A 159 -0.69 11.29 8.58
N SER A 160 -1.79 12.01 8.31
CA SER A 160 -1.69 13.37 7.78
C SER A 160 -1.18 14.28 8.90
N ASP A 161 -0.18 15.09 8.60
CA ASP A 161 0.25 16.17 9.52
C ASP A 161 -0.75 17.35 9.52
N VAL A 162 -1.76 17.29 8.64
CA VAL A 162 -2.85 18.26 8.53
C VAL A 162 -4.09 17.72 9.25
N PRO A 163 -4.71 18.50 10.16
CA PRO A 163 -5.97 18.13 10.79
C PRO A 163 -7.09 18.01 9.73
N PHE A 164 -7.98 17.04 9.94
CA PHE A 164 -9.12 16.80 9.05
C PHE A 164 -10.01 18.07 8.99
N PRO A 165 -10.23 18.66 7.80
CA PRO A 165 -10.90 19.95 7.65
C PRO A 165 -12.43 19.93 7.93
N GLY A 166 -12.98 18.82 8.42
CA GLY A 166 -14.41 18.67 8.66
C GLY A 166 -15.18 18.31 7.39
N ILE A 167 -16.38 17.74 7.56
CA ILE A 167 -17.31 17.51 6.45
C ILE A 167 -18.11 18.80 6.30
N HIS A 168 -17.90 19.53 5.21
CA HIS A 168 -18.78 20.65 4.86
C HIS A 168 -20.02 20.07 4.19
N GLU A 169 -21.20 20.27 4.78
CA GLU A 169 -22.46 20.02 4.10
C GLU A 169 -22.59 21.01 2.94
N GLU A 170 -22.49 20.49 1.71
CA GLU A 170 -22.90 21.20 0.50
C GLU A 170 -24.39 21.53 0.62
N LYS A 171 -24.73 22.80 0.37
CA LYS A 171 -26.08 23.35 0.52
C LYS A 171 -26.69 23.65 -0.83
#